data_AF-A0A367KW73-F1
#
_entry.id   AF-A0A367KW73-F1
#
_cell.length_a   1.000
_cell.length_b   1.000
_cell.length_c   1.000
_cell.angle_alpha   90.00
_cell.angle_beta   90.00
_cell.angle_gamma   90.00
#
_symmetry.space_group_name_H-M   'P 1'
#
loop_
_entity.id
_entity.type
_entity.pdbx_description
1 polymer ?
#
loop_
_entity_poly.entity_id
_entity_poly.type
_entity_poly.pdbx_seq_one_letter_code
_entity_poly.pdbx_strand_id
1 'polypeptide(L)'
;MTGNIEQKSTSSSRLFVFITCAVFRLFNAYFTRTYDNADEYWQGQEVAHYLVFGNGYLTWEWRERIRSFAHPLAIAAVYKVIQLLGLEHTDLLIMAPRYLQAILTAVADMATYNFAKKVLGNQIALPMLFTTLCSWFNFHMAARTLSNSMEMVFTMIALNYWPLPGIATTVGRAWIKDYRIALVFASFACIMRPTNGLIWLFLGCQLLLVSKSRIKVAANAFMICTLIVLLNMLIDSRLYHQSWTDVVFTPYSFFKVNVINNISLFYGVHTWHWYLSQGLPVIFTTFLPFIGIGLYHIYSHPQVYHRIKFLLALIVWVLGIYSVLPHKEFRFIFPVVPLLLMVSAYGLQQTQRRKAALLFLLLTQLPMAFYLSLWHQRGVVDVMLWLRSEAQSKPISVGVMMPCHSTPWYSIVHQNIPMWFLTCEPPLSGTYSLDEADQFYAAPLEFTKTHQKDRQWPPSHLVLFENLLPQLGDYLQEQGYRECQRFFNSHFHDDSRRRG
;
A
#
# COMPACT_ATOMS: atom_id res chain seq x y z
N MET A 1 -4.06 47.29 -19.67
CA MET A 1 -4.68 46.64 -18.49
C MET A 1 -5.09 45.23 -18.88
N THR A 2 -4.17 44.26 -18.85
CA THR A 2 -4.48 42.84 -19.00
C THR A 2 -4.43 42.22 -17.62
N GLY A 3 -5.53 42.36 -16.88
CA GLY A 3 -5.70 41.68 -15.60
C GLY A 3 -5.71 40.17 -15.85
N ASN A 4 -4.59 39.51 -15.58
CA ASN A 4 -4.58 38.07 -15.38
C ASN A 4 -5.46 37.79 -14.15
N ILE A 5 -6.74 37.51 -14.39
CA ILE A 5 -7.63 36.98 -13.36
C ILE A 5 -7.01 35.62 -12.99
N GLU A 6 -6.35 35.55 -11.83
CA GLU A 6 -6.05 34.29 -11.16
C GLU A 6 -7.39 33.56 -11.01
N GLN A 7 -7.70 32.64 -11.93
CA GLN A 7 -8.86 31.77 -11.82
C GLN A 7 -8.63 30.82 -10.64
N LYS A 8 -8.85 31.33 -9.42
CA LYS A 8 -8.95 30.52 -8.22
C LYS A 8 -10.24 29.73 -8.31
N SER A 9 -10.15 28.41 -8.24
CA SER A 9 -11.32 27.55 -8.20
C SER A 9 -12.22 27.96 -7.04
N THR A 10 -13.52 28.16 -7.33
CA THR A 10 -14.53 28.47 -6.33
C THR A 10 -14.61 27.36 -5.27
N SER A 11 -15.14 27.68 -4.09
CA SER A 11 -15.37 26.66 -3.05
C SER A 11 -16.21 25.50 -3.58
N SER A 12 -17.28 25.82 -4.33
CA SER A 12 -18.18 24.84 -4.95
C SER A 12 -17.47 23.93 -5.97
N SER A 13 -16.55 24.48 -6.78
CA SER A 13 -15.76 23.67 -7.72
C SER A 13 -14.83 22.70 -7.00
N ARG A 14 -14.19 23.13 -5.89
CA ARG A 14 -13.33 22.26 -5.09
C ARG A 14 -14.13 21.15 -4.41
N LEU A 15 -15.30 21.48 -3.87
CA LEU A 15 -16.20 20.50 -3.28
C LEU A 15 -16.68 19.48 -4.31
N PHE A 16 -17.07 19.92 -5.51
CA PHE A 16 -17.49 19.04 -6.60
C PHE A 16 -16.39 18.04 -7.00
N VAL A 17 -15.14 18.51 -7.16
CA VAL A 17 -14.00 17.64 -7.47
C VAL A 17 -13.76 16.63 -6.35
N PHE A 18 -13.79 17.08 -5.09
CA PHE A 18 -13.63 16.17 -3.95
C PHE A 18 -14.73 15.10 -3.89
N ILE A 19 -16.00 15.49 -4.05
CA ILE A 19 -17.13 14.53 -4.07
C ILE A 19 -16.96 13.54 -5.22
N THR A 20 -16.54 14.00 -6.40
CA THR A 20 -16.28 13.12 -7.55
C THR A 20 -15.19 12.10 -7.23
N CYS A 21 -14.06 12.53 -6.66
CA CYS A 21 -13.00 11.63 -6.22
C CYS A 21 -13.50 10.66 -5.13
N ALA A 22 -14.25 11.15 -4.14
CA ALA A 22 -14.76 10.34 -3.04
C ALA A 22 -15.71 9.25 -3.54
N VAL A 23 -16.70 9.60 -4.37
CA VAL A 23 -17.63 8.63 -4.97
C VAL A 23 -16.88 7.62 -5.83
N PHE A 24 -15.92 8.07 -6.65
CA PHE A 24 -15.09 7.17 -7.45
C PHE A 24 -14.26 6.21 -6.58
N ARG A 25 -13.65 6.69 -5.49
CA ARG A 25 -12.84 5.85 -4.61
C ARG A 25 -13.67 4.90 -3.75
N LEU A 26 -14.87 5.29 -3.34
CA LEU A 26 -15.82 4.38 -2.68
C LEU A 26 -16.29 3.28 -3.65
N PHE A 27 -16.56 3.62 -4.90
CA PHE A 27 -16.82 2.64 -5.96
C PHE A 27 -15.62 1.71 -6.13
N ASN A 28 -14.41 2.23 -6.24
CA ASN A 28 -13.18 1.44 -6.33
C ASN A 28 -13.03 0.47 -5.13
N ALA A 29 -13.20 0.94 -3.89
CA ALA A 29 -13.16 0.08 -2.71
C ALA A 29 -14.23 -1.02 -2.73
N TYR A 30 -15.43 -0.71 -3.23
CA TYR A 30 -16.49 -1.69 -3.40
C TYR A 30 -16.15 -2.76 -4.45
N PHE A 31 -15.48 -2.40 -5.55
CA PHE A 31 -15.10 -3.35 -6.60
C PHE A 31 -13.75 -4.05 -6.35
N THR A 32 -12.96 -3.62 -5.35
CA THR A 32 -11.77 -4.35 -4.92
C THR A 32 -12.18 -5.57 -4.09
N ARG A 33 -12.27 -6.73 -4.73
CA ARG A 33 -12.69 -8.03 -4.16
C ARG A 33 -11.60 -9.10 -4.16
N THR A 34 -10.38 -8.72 -4.54
CA THR A 34 -9.26 -9.64 -4.73
C THR A 34 -8.19 -9.48 -3.65
N TYR A 35 -7.35 -10.50 -3.53
CA TYR A 35 -6.13 -10.48 -2.73
C TYR A 35 -4.94 -10.10 -3.60
N ASP A 36 -4.00 -9.32 -3.06
CA ASP A 36 -2.83 -8.87 -3.82
C ASP A 36 -1.53 -9.09 -3.06
N ASN A 37 -1.46 -8.60 -1.82
CA ASN A 37 -0.26 -8.65 -1.00
C ASN A 37 -0.59 -9.10 0.42
N ALA A 38 0.27 -9.94 1.01
CA ALA A 38 0.14 -10.39 2.39
C ALA A 38 0.04 -9.24 3.39
N ASP A 39 0.84 -8.19 3.18
CA ASP A 39 0.87 -7.02 4.06
C ASP A 39 -0.48 -6.30 4.17
N GLU A 40 -1.40 -6.47 3.21
CA GLU A 40 -2.74 -5.85 3.27
C GLU A 40 -3.49 -6.32 4.52
N TYR A 41 -3.33 -7.59 4.88
CA TYR A 41 -4.00 -8.23 6.01
C TYR A 41 -3.04 -8.44 7.17
N TRP A 42 -1.92 -9.12 6.94
CA TRP A 42 -1.02 -9.62 8.00
C TRP A 42 -0.17 -8.53 8.68
N GLN A 43 -0.04 -7.36 8.06
CA GLN A 43 0.62 -6.19 8.67
C GLN A 43 -0.36 -5.05 9.01
N GLY A 44 -1.64 -5.20 8.68
CA GLY A 44 -2.65 -4.17 8.86
C GLY A 44 -3.87 -4.71 9.59
N GLN A 45 -4.77 -5.33 8.83
CA GLN A 45 -6.08 -5.75 9.33
C GLN A 45 -6.03 -6.82 10.43
N GLU A 46 -5.16 -7.83 10.33
CA GLU A 46 -5.03 -8.89 11.35
C GLU A 46 -4.50 -8.36 12.68
N VAL A 47 -3.52 -7.45 12.61
CA VAL A 47 -2.94 -6.80 13.78
C VAL A 47 -3.98 -5.90 14.45
N ALA A 48 -4.70 -5.12 13.65
CA ALA A 48 -5.80 -4.28 14.14
C ALA A 48 -6.93 -5.12 14.74
N HIS A 49 -7.26 -6.25 14.13
CA HIS A 49 -8.27 -7.18 14.63
C HIS A 49 -7.85 -7.78 15.98
N TYR A 50 -6.58 -8.21 16.11
CA TYR A 50 -6.00 -8.67 17.38
C TYR A 50 -6.09 -7.61 18.48
N LEU A 51 -5.75 -6.35 18.18
CA LEU A 51 -5.80 -5.25 19.14
C LEU A 51 -7.22 -4.96 19.68
N VAL A 52 -8.27 -5.16 18.87
CA VAL A 52 -9.65 -4.80 19.24
C VAL A 52 -10.46 -5.98 19.77
N PHE A 53 -10.28 -7.16 19.16
CA PHE A 53 -11.10 -8.35 19.43
C PHE A 53 -10.33 -9.47 20.13
N GLY A 54 -9.01 -9.37 20.28
CA GLY A 54 -8.17 -10.38 20.94
C GLY A 54 -7.85 -11.61 20.09
N ASN A 55 -8.49 -11.76 18.93
CA ASN A 55 -8.24 -12.85 17.98
C ASN A 55 -7.45 -12.33 16.79
N GLY A 56 -6.49 -13.09 16.26
CA GLY A 56 -5.62 -12.65 15.18
C GLY A 56 -4.29 -13.38 15.21
N TYR A 57 -3.41 -13.06 14.27
CA TYR A 57 -2.05 -13.61 14.24
C TYR A 57 -1.03 -12.48 14.09
N LEU A 58 -0.03 -12.48 14.97
CA LEU A 58 1.10 -11.56 14.90
C LEU A 58 2.29 -12.31 14.29
N THR A 59 2.67 -11.90 13.08
CA THR A 59 3.80 -12.46 12.35
C THR A 59 5.14 -12.18 13.06
N TRP A 60 6.20 -12.83 12.59
CA TRP A 60 7.55 -12.66 13.11
C TRP A 60 8.01 -11.19 13.16
N GLU A 61 7.56 -10.35 12.20
CA GLU A 61 7.92 -8.93 12.20
C GLU A 61 7.46 -8.19 13.46
N TRP A 62 6.30 -8.58 14.00
CA TRP A 62 5.78 -8.00 15.24
C TRP A 62 6.55 -8.52 16.45
N ARG A 63 6.95 -9.79 16.45
CA ARG A 63 7.81 -10.37 17.50
C ARG A 63 9.18 -9.70 17.54
N GLU A 64 9.76 -9.41 16.37
CA GLU A 64 11.04 -8.69 16.22
C GLU A 64 10.91 -7.16 16.31
N ARG A 65 9.69 -6.65 16.49
CA ARG A 65 9.40 -5.21 16.71
C ARG A 65 9.93 -4.30 15.59
N ILE A 66 9.84 -4.78 14.35
CA ILE A 66 10.34 -4.05 13.17
C ILE A 66 9.26 -3.22 12.47
N ARG A 67 8.03 -3.21 12.98
CA ARG A 67 6.88 -2.50 12.41
C ARG A 67 6.33 -1.53 13.45
N SER A 68 5.84 -0.38 12.98
CA SER A 68 5.10 0.54 13.85
C SER A 68 3.60 0.19 13.85
N PHE A 69 2.95 0.36 15.00
CA PHE A 69 1.51 0.20 15.13
C PHE A 69 0.71 1.35 14.51
N ALA A 70 1.34 2.42 14.04
CA ALA A 70 0.64 3.57 13.46
C ALA A 70 -0.35 3.21 12.34
N HIS A 71 0.02 2.30 11.43
CA HIS A 71 -0.86 1.86 10.34
C HIS A 71 -2.00 0.97 10.86
N PRO A 72 -1.75 -0.13 11.60
CA PRO A 72 -2.82 -0.90 12.23
C PRO A 72 -3.75 -0.08 13.14
N LEU A 73 -3.25 0.94 13.85
CA LEU A 73 -4.07 1.74 14.74
C LEU A 73 -5.16 2.53 14.01
N ALA A 74 -4.88 3.00 12.78
CA ALA A 74 -5.90 3.63 11.95
C ALA A 74 -7.05 2.65 11.62
N ILE A 75 -6.72 1.38 11.36
CA ILE A 75 -7.70 0.32 11.10
C ILE A 75 -8.39 -0.11 12.40
N ALA A 76 -7.65 -0.22 13.50
CA ALA A 76 -8.17 -0.59 14.81
C ALA A 76 -9.19 0.43 15.32
N ALA A 77 -9.01 1.72 15.02
CA ALA A 77 -10.00 2.74 15.31
C ALA A 77 -11.34 2.46 14.58
N VAL A 78 -11.29 2.02 13.32
CA VAL A 78 -12.49 1.62 12.56
C VAL A 78 -13.15 0.39 13.20
N TYR A 79 -12.37 -0.64 13.51
CA TYR A 79 -12.88 -1.84 14.17
C TYR A 79 -13.47 -1.54 15.55
N LYS A 80 -12.88 -0.62 16.30
CA LYS A 80 -13.41 -0.23 17.60
C LYS A 80 -14.76 0.47 17.46
N VAL A 81 -14.93 1.33 16.46
CA VAL A 81 -16.24 1.94 16.17
C VAL A 81 -17.27 0.87 15.79
N ILE A 82 -16.89 -0.10 14.95
CA ILE A 82 -17.77 -1.20 14.56
C ILE A 82 -18.20 -2.04 15.77
N GLN A 83 -17.26 -2.39 16.64
CA GLN A 83 -17.52 -3.11 17.89
C GLN A 83 -18.45 -2.33 18.83
N LEU A 84 -18.24 -1.02 18.98
CA LEU A 84 -19.09 -0.17 19.82
C LEU A 84 -20.52 -0.06 19.29
N LEU A 85 -20.72 -0.21 17.98
CA LEU A 85 -22.03 -0.21 17.33
C LEU A 85 -22.67 -1.60 17.25
N GLY A 86 -21.96 -2.67 17.65
CA GLY A 86 -22.45 -4.05 17.53
C GLY A 86 -22.58 -4.54 16.09
N LEU A 87 -21.75 -4.02 15.17
CA LEU A 87 -21.84 -4.28 13.72
C LEU A 87 -20.76 -5.28 13.22
N GLU A 88 -20.00 -5.90 14.11
CA GLU A 88 -18.86 -6.76 13.79
C GLU A 88 -19.24 -8.06 13.03
N HIS A 89 -20.46 -8.54 13.19
CA HIS A 89 -20.96 -9.70 12.44
C HIS A 89 -21.52 -9.36 11.05
N THR A 90 -21.45 -8.10 10.63
CA THR A 90 -21.90 -7.65 9.29
C THR A 90 -20.74 -7.53 8.31
N ASP A 91 -21.03 -7.30 7.03
CA ASP A 91 -20.01 -7.00 6.01
C ASP A 91 -19.27 -5.68 6.25
N LEU A 92 -19.76 -4.81 7.14
CA LEU A 92 -19.08 -3.57 7.50
C LEU A 92 -17.70 -3.84 8.12
N LEU A 93 -17.53 -4.92 8.87
CA LEU A 93 -16.21 -5.29 9.41
C LEU A 93 -15.17 -5.41 8.29
N ILE A 94 -15.53 -6.06 7.18
CA ILE A 94 -14.62 -6.38 6.08
C ILE A 94 -14.45 -5.17 5.12
N MET A 95 -15.49 -4.35 4.97
CA MET A 95 -15.51 -3.26 3.99
C MET A 95 -15.02 -1.92 4.56
N ALA A 96 -15.27 -1.63 5.85
CA ALA A 96 -15.01 -0.32 6.41
C ALA A 96 -13.53 0.10 6.41
N PRO A 97 -12.54 -0.77 6.67
CA PRO A 97 -11.13 -0.39 6.53
C PRO A 97 -10.78 0.10 5.13
N ARG A 98 -11.31 -0.56 4.09
CA ARG A 98 -11.13 -0.16 2.69
C ARG A 98 -11.84 1.14 2.36
N TYR A 99 -13.03 1.38 2.94
CA TYR A 99 -13.72 2.66 2.77
C TYR A 99 -12.99 3.82 3.45
N LEU A 100 -12.41 3.62 4.64
CA LEU A 100 -11.55 4.62 5.27
C LEU A 100 -10.38 4.95 4.34
N GLN A 101 -9.68 3.93 3.85
CA GLN A 101 -8.57 4.09 2.91
C GLN A 101 -9.00 4.84 1.65
N ALA A 102 -10.16 4.51 1.07
CA ALA A 102 -10.69 5.16 -0.12
C ALA A 102 -10.98 6.66 0.08
N ILE A 103 -11.56 7.04 1.22
CA ILE A 103 -11.80 8.45 1.54
C ILE A 103 -10.48 9.20 1.72
N LEU A 104 -9.51 8.60 2.42
CA LEU A 104 -8.17 9.17 2.56
C LEU A 104 -7.49 9.34 1.20
N THR A 105 -7.64 8.36 0.30
CA THR A 105 -7.13 8.47 -1.07
C THR A 105 -7.87 9.53 -1.89
N ALA A 106 -9.16 9.75 -1.70
CA ALA A 106 -9.87 10.86 -2.34
C ALA A 106 -9.35 12.23 -1.88
N VAL A 107 -8.94 12.37 -0.61
CA VAL A 107 -8.23 13.56 -0.12
C VAL A 107 -6.88 13.71 -0.82
N ALA A 108 -6.13 12.63 -0.99
CA ALA A 108 -4.86 12.62 -1.71
C ALA A 108 -5.02 12.93 -3.22
N ASP A 109 -6.09 12.47 -3.87
CA ASP A 109 -6.42 12.81 -5.26
C ASP A 109 -6.67 14.31 -5.40
N MET A 110 -7.44 14.89 -4.47
CA MET A 110 -7.67 16.34 -4.43
C MET A 110 -6.38 17.12 -4.15
N ALA A 111 -5.53 16.63 -3.24
CA ALA A 111 -4.21 17.20 -3.00
C ALA A 111 -3.32 17.13 -4.27
N THR A 112 -3.33 16.00 -4.97
CA THR A 112 -2.60 15.79 -6.23
C THR A 112 -3.08 16.74 -7.32
N TYR A 113 -4.40 16.87 -7.48
CA TYR A 113 -5.03 17.80 -8.41
C TYR A 113 -4.63 19.26 -8.14
N ASN A 114 -4.70 19.70 -6.88
CA ASN A 114 -4.32 21.06 -6.49
C ASN A 114 -2.81 21.30 -6.65
N PHE A 115 -2.00 20.32 -6.26
CA PHE A 115 -0.55 20.35 -6.38
C PHE A 115 -0.10 20.46 -7.85
N ALA A 116 -0.69 19.66 -8.75
CA ALA A 116 -0.41 19.73 -10.17
C ALA A 116 -0.73 21.11 -10.75
N LYS A 117 -1.89 21.70 -10.39
CA LYS A 117 -2.24 23.06 -10.80
C LYS A 117 -1.27 24.11 -10.26
N LYS A 118 -0.83 23.95 -9.01
CA LYS A 118 0.18 24.83 -8.38
C LYS A 118 1.52 24.78 -9.12
N VAL A 119 1.93 23.61 -9.62
CA VAL A 119 3.23 23.42 -10.30
C VAL A 119 3.15 23.78 -11.79
N LEU A 120 2.15 23.27 -12.50
CA LEU A 120 2.07 23.30 -13.98
C LEU A 120 1.03 24.31 -14.52
N GLY A 121 0.20 24.90 -13.67
CA GLY A 121 -0.85 25.86 -14.04
C GLY A 121 -2.23 25.23 -14.21
N ASN A 122 -3.26 26.07 -14.35
CA ASN A 122 -4.66 25.64 -14.35
C ASN A 122 -5.05 24.72 -15.52
N GLN A 123 -4.38 24.79 -16.67
CA GLN A 123 -4.70 23.93 -17.82
C GLN A 123 -4.53 22.43 -17.54
N ILE A 124 -3.73 22.07 -16.53
CA ILE A 124 -3.46 20.66 -16.18
C ILE A 124 -4.57 20.01 -15.36
N ALA A 125 -5.54 20.79 -14.87
CA ALA A 125 -6.57 20.34 -13.94
C ALA A 125 -7.28 19.06 -14.41
N LEU A 126 -7.89 19.09 -15.59
CA LEU A 126 -8.63 17.95 -16.15
C LEU A 126 -7.70 16.80 -16.58
N PRO A 127 -6.57 17.03 -17.29
CA PRO A 127 -5.59 15.97 -17.54
C PRO A 127 -5.15 15.25 -16.28
N MET A 128 -4.84 15.96 -15.21
CA MET A 128 -4.37 15.38 -13.95
C MET A 128 -5.45 14.51 -13.30
N LEU A 129 -6.68 15.02 -13.20
CA LEU A 129 -7.79 14.23 -12.67
C LEU A 129 -8.01 12.96 -13.49
N PHE A 130 -7.94 13.07 -14.82
CA PHE A 130 -8.05 11.92 -15.71
C PHE A 130 -6.93 10.90 -15.49
N THR A 131 -5.65 11.29 -15.51
CA THR A 131 -4.54 10.33 -15.38
C THR A 131 -4.53 9.67 -14.00
N THR A 132 -4.87 10.41 -12.94
CA THR A 132 -4.99 9.87 -11.57
C THR A 132 -6.09 8.82 -11.46
N LEU A 133 -7.30 9.09 -11.98
CA LEU A 133 -8.45 8.19 -11.83
C LEU A 133 -8.43 7.04 -12.86
N CYS A 134 -7.84 7.25 -14.03
CA CYS A 134 -7.77 6.26 -15.11
C CYS A 134 -6.60 5.28 -14.96
N SER A 135 -5.57 5.58 -14.16
CA SER A 135 -4.42 4.68 -13.97
C SER A 135 -4.84 3.35 -13.35
N TRP A 136 -4.57 2.23 -14.04
CA TRP A 136 -4.91 0.89 -13.54
C TRP A 136 -4.25 0.61 -12.19
N PHE A 137 -2.96 0.97 -12.07
CA PHE A 137 -2.18 0.74 -10.86
C PHE A 137 -2.68 1.58 -9.70
N ASN A 138 -2.98 2.86 -9.96
CA ASN A 138 -3.57 3.73 -8.95
C ASN A 138 -5.01 3.32 -8.60
N PHE A 139 -5.75 2.68 -9.51
CA PHE A 139 -7.05 2.11 -9.19
C PHE A 139 -6.87 0.91 -8.25
N HIS A 140 -6.03 -0.05 -8.63
CA HIS A 140 -5.79 -1.29 -7.87
C HIS A 140 -5.23 -1.06 -6.47
N MET A 141 -4.32 -0.10 -6.30
CA MET A 141 -3.61 0.12 -5.03
C MET A 141 -4.34 1.08 -4.08
N ALA A 142 -5.02 2.09 -4.60
CA ALA A 142 -5.54 3.23 -3.83
C ALA A 142 -6.54 2.87 -2.71
N ALA A 143 -7.34 1.83 -2.91
CA ALA A 143 -8.38 1.41 -1.97
C ALA A 143 -7.93 0.27 -1.03
N ARG A 144 -6.77 -0.35 -1.31
CA ARG A 144 -6.20 -1.43 -0.49
C ARG A 144 -5.58 -0.88 0.78
N THR A 145 -5.76 -1.57 1.90
CA THR A 145 -5.30 -1.15 3.23
C THR A 145 -3.81 -1.39 3.46
N LEU A 146 -3.00 -1.06 2.46
CA LEU A 146 -1.54 -1.17 2.51
C LEU A 146 -0.93 0.06 3.16
N SER A 147 0.14 -0.14 3.93
CA SER A 147 0.93 0.98 4.47
C SER A 147 1.52 1.86 3.35
N ASN A 148 1.83 1.29 2.18
CA ASN A 148 2.25 2.05 0.99
C ASN A 148 1.15 2.99 0.46
N SER A 149 -0.13 2.60 0.59
CA SER A 149 -1.24 3.44 0.16
C SER A 149 -1.38 4.64 1.11
N MET A 150 -1.27 4.42 2.41
CA MET A 150 -1.21 5.51 3.42
C MET A 150 0.02 6.40 3.24
N GLU A 151 1.17 5.81 2.96
CA GLU A 151 2.42 6.51 2.66
C GLU A 151 2.26 7.44 1.45
N MET A 152 1.64 6.97 0.36
CA MET A 152 1.34 7.79 -0.81
C MET A 152 0.34 8.91 -0.48
N VAL A 153 -0.73 8.60 0.26
CA VAL A 153 -1.75 9.58 0.68
C VAL A 153 -1.11 10.76 1.41
N PHE A 154 -0.33 10.47 2.46
CA PHE A 154 0.30 11.51 3.26
C PHE A 154 1.40 12.23 2.49
N THR A 155 2.11 11.53 1.60
CA THR A 155 3.11 12.14 0.71
C THR A 155 2.46 13.21 -0.18
N MET A 156 1.34 12.91 -0.82
CA MET A 156 0.66 13.85 -1.71
C MET A 156 0.00 15.02 -0.98
N ILE A 157 -0.56 14.78 0.22
CA ILE A 157 -1.07 15.85 1.07
C ILE A 157 0.07 16.78 1.48
N ALA A 158 1.19 16.23 1.94
CA ALA A 158 2.35 17.01 2.36
C ALA A 158 2.96 17.81 1.20
N LEU A 159 3.11 17.22 0.01
CA LEU A 159 3.62 17.90 -1.19
C LEU A 159 2.74 19.09 -1.60
N ASN A 160 1.42 18.97 -1.48
CA ASN A 160 0.50 20.07 -1.78
C ASN A 160 0.80 21.34 -0.94
N TYR A 161 1.16 21.15 0.34
CA TYR A 161 1.54 22.24 1.24
C TYR A 161 3.03 22.57 1.24
N TRP A 162 3.89 21.71 0.68
CA TRP A 162 5.33 21.92 0.68
C TRP A 162 5.74 23.21 -0.07
N PRO A 163 6.64 24.03 0.50
CA PRO A 163 7.10 25.28 -0.12
C PRO A 163 8.14 24.99 -1.21
N LEU A 164 7.71 24.52 -2.37
CA LEU A 164 8.60 24.22 -3.49
C LEU A 164 9.35 25.47 -4.00
N PRO A 165 10.69 25.40 -4.13
CA PRO A 165 11.47 26.49 -4.70
C PRO A 165 11.06 26.85 -6.13
N GLY A 166 10.95 28.15 -6.40
CA GLY A 166 10.49 28.68 -7.69
C GLY A 166 8.97 28.74 -7.85
N ILE A 167 8.20 28.21 -6.88
CA ILE A 167 6.73 28.26 -6.88
C ILE A 167 6.21 29.01 -5.65
N ALA A 168 6.71 28.67 -4.46
CA ALA A 168 6.33 29.32 -3.21
C ALA A 168 7.40 30.31 -2.74
N THR A 169 6.98 31.47 -2.26
CA THR A 169 7.88 32.45 -1.62
C THR A 169 8.05 32.12 -0.14
N THR A 170 9.29 31.94 0.31
CA THR A 170 9.61 31.66 1.73
C THR A 170 9.79 32.95 2.53
N VAL A 171 8.86 33.90 2.36
CA VAL A 171 8.89 35.22 3.00
C VAL A 171 7.57 35.46 3.75
N GLY A 172 7.65 36.02 4.96
CA GLY A 172 6.48 36.26 5.82
C GLY A 172 6.08 35.06 6.69
N ARG A 173 4.86 35.09 7.24
CA ARG A 173 4.34 34.06 8.17
C ARG A 173 3.50 32.97 7.50
N ALA A 174 2.88 33.26 6.35
CA ALA A 174 1.95 32.34 5.69
C ALA A 174 2.62 31.02 5.27
N TRP A 175 3.81 31.08 4.64
CA TRP A 175 4.53 29.88 4.21
C TRP A 175 4.93 28.96 5.37
N ILE A 176 5.13 29.52 6.58
CA ILE A 176 5.49 28.73 7.76
C ILE A 176 4.30 27.85 8.17
N LYS A 177 3.07 28.37 8.08
CA LYS A 177 1.87 27.58 8.37
C LYS A 177 1.78 26.37 7.43
N ASP A 178 1.87 26.61 6.12
CA ASP A 178 1.80 25.53 5.13
C ASP A 178 2.97 24.55 5.29
N TYR A 179 4.17 25.05 5.56
CA TYR A 179 5.33 24.21 5.84
C TYR A 179 5.15 23.33 7.07
N ARG A 180 4.58 23.84 8.17
CA ARG A 180 4.26 23.04 9.36
C ARG A 180 3.23 21.95 9.06
N ILE A 181 2.19 22.27 8.29
CA ILE A 181 1.19 21.27 7.85
C ILE A 181 1.89 20.20 7.01
N ALA A 182 2.74 20.60 6.06
CA ALA A 182 3.51 19.67 5.24
C ALA A 182 4.41 18.76 6.07
N LEU A 183 5.12 19.30 7.08
CA LEU A 183 5.96 18.53 7.99
C LEU A 183 5.17 17.50 8.79
N VAL A 184 3.97 17.85 9.30
CA VAL A 184 3.12 16.90 10.03
C VAL A 184 2.77 15.70 9.17
N PHE A 185 2.27 15.93 7.94
CA PHE A 185 1.93 14.85 7.02
C PHE A 185 3.16 14.07 6.52
N ALA A 186 4.29 14.76 6.29
CA ALA A 186 5.57 14.12 5.96
C ALA A 186 6.04 13.18 7.08
N SER A 187 5.96 13.61 8.35
CA SER A 187 6.31 12.77 9.49
C SER A 187 5.37 11.57 9.63
N PHE A 188 4.06 11.74 9.40
CA PHE A 188 3.13 10.61 9.36
C PHE A 188 3.47 9.62 8.23
N ALA A 189 3.83 10.11 7.04
CA ALA A 189 4.26 9.24 5.93
C ALA A 189 5.50 8.41 6.32
N CYS A 190 6.51 9.02 6.96
CA CYS A 190 7.71 8.33 7.45
C CYS A 190 7.42 7.32 8.57
N ILE A 191 6.43 7.57 9.44
CA ILE A 191 6.03 6.61 10.47
C ILE A 191 5.30 5.42 9.85
N MET A 192 4.37 5.68 8.93
CA MET A 192 3.67 4.60 8.21
C MET A 192 4.65 3.69 7.49
N ARG A 193 5.72 4.29 6.92
CA ARG A 193 6.83 3.54 6.34
C ARG A 193 8.13 4.33 6.44
N PRO A 194 9.16 3.84 7.19
CA PRO A 194 10.43 4.55 7.35
C PRO A 194 11.14 4.89 6.03
N THR A 195 10.91 4.09 4.99
CA THR A 195 11.48 4.33 3.65
C THR A 195 10.99 5.63 3.01
N ASN A 196 9.85 6.19 3.42
CA ASN A 196 9.39 7.49 2.95
C ASN A 196 10.35 8.64 3.31
N GLY A 197 11.21 8.42 4.32
CA GLY A 197 12.30 9.33 4.65
C GLY A 197 13.17 9.68 3.44
N LEU A 198 13.31 8.79 2.45
CA LEU A 198 14.05 9.07 1.21
C LEU A 198 13.52 10.30 0.45
N ILE A 199 12.20 10.52 0.46
CA ILE A 199 11.55 11.66 -0.19
C ILE A 199 11.83 12.95 0.60
N TRP A 200 11.58 12.91 1.90
CA TRP A 200 11.65 14.11 2.75
C TRP A 200 13.06 14.53 3.10
N LEU A 201 14.02 13.60 3.14
CA LEU A 201 15.44 13.95 3.24
C LEU A 201 15.88 14.73 2.00
N PHE A 202 15.52 14.27 0.80
CA PHE A 202 15.84 14.96 -0.44
C PHE A 202 15.22 16.36 -0.49
N LEU A 203 13.90 16.46 -0.30
CA LEU A 203 13.18 17.73 -0.35
C LEU A 203 13.55 18.68 0.80
N GLY A 204 13.78 18.14 2.01
CA GLY A 204 14.18 18.88 3.19
C GLY A 204 15.57 19.50 3.03
N CYS A 205 16.56 18.71 2.61
CA CYS A 205 17.90 19.21 2.29
C CYS A 205 17.84 20.27 1.19
N GLN A 206 17.08 20.02 0.12
CA GLN A 206 16.90 20.96 -0.97
C GLN A 206 16.28 22.29 -0.50
N LEU A 207 15.25 22.25 0.34
CA LEU A 207 14.63 23.45 0.92
C LEU A 207 15.58 24.20 1.85
N LEU A 208 16.36 23.50 2.68
CA LEU A 208 17.37 24.09 3.56
C LEU A 208 18.46 24.83 2.79
N LEU A 209 18.92 24.26 1.68
CA LEU A 209 19.97 24.86 0.86
C LEU A 209 19.50 26.16 0.19
N VAL A 210 18.27 26.17 -0.34
CA VAL A 210 17.71 27.29 -1.12
C VAL A 210 17.06 28.37 -0.25
N SER A 211 16.53 28.03 0.93
CA SER A 211 15.81 28.98 1.77
C SER A 211 16.74 30.01 2.41
N LYS A 212 16.33 31.29 2.37
CA LYS A 212 16.99 32.38 3.11
C LYS A 212 16.80 32.24 4.63
N SER A 213 15.75 31.53 5.07
CA SER A 213 15.40 31.36 6.49
C SER A 213 15.78 29.97 7.02
N ARG A 214 17.04 29.56 6.83
CA ARG A 214 17.52 28.20 7.16
C ARG A 214 17.21 27.75 8.59
N ILE A 215 17.41 28.64 9.56
CA ILE A 215 17.14 28.37 10.98
C ILE A 215 15.66 28.05 11.20
N LYS A 216 14.74 28.80 10.56
CA LYS A 216 13.30 28.54 10.70
C LYS A 216 12.91 27.21 10.07
N VAL A 217 13.48 26.88 8.91
CA VAL A 217 13.23 25.59 8.24
C VAL A 217 13.69 24.44 9.13
N ALA A 218 14.92 24.51 9.64
CA ALA A 218 15.52 23.49 10.51
C ALA A 218 14.79 23.36 11.85
N ALA A 219 14.50 24.48 12.54
CA ALA A 219 13.86 24.47 13.84
C ALA A 219 12.43 23.88 13.78
N ASN A 220 11.64 24.23 12.76
CA ASN A 220 10.29 23.66 12.62
C ASN A 220 10.36 22.18 12.24
N ALA A 221 11.29 21.77 11.37
CA ALA A 221 11.49 20.36 11.03
C ALA A 221 11.90 19.56 12.27
N PHE A 222 12.91 20.02 13.01
CA PHE A 222 13.39 19.36 14.23
C PHE A 222 12.27 19.23 15.26
N MET A 223 11.53 20.31 15.53
CA MET A 223 10.46 20.31 16.52
C MET A 223 9.32 19.35 16.16
N ILE A 224 8.81 19.42 14.92
CA ILE A 224 7.64 18.63 14.50
C ILE A 224 8.02 17.15 14.33
N CYS A 225 9.13 16.87 13.64
CA CYS A 225 9.56 15.49 13.41
C CYS A 225 9.91 14.80 14.74
N THR A 226 10.62 15.47 15.64
CA THR A 226 10.96 14.92 16.96
C THR A 226 9.70 14.63 17.77
N LEU A 227 8.75 15.58 17.84
CA LEU A 227 7.49 15.38 18.57
C LEU A 227 6.73 14.15 18.06
N ILE A 228 6.58 14.04 16.74
CA ILE A 228 5.80 12.96 16.12
C ILE A 228 6.52 11.61 16.26
N VAL A 229 7.84 11.56 16.11
CA VAL A 229 8.64 10.34 16.33
C VAL A 229 8.58 9.90 17.79
N LEU A 230 8.72 10.83 18.74
CA LEU A 230 8.62 10.51 20.18
C LEU A 230 7.22 10.00 20.54
N LEU A 231 6.16 10.62 20.03
CA LEU A 231 4.79 10.14 20.25
C LEU A 231 4.62 8.71 19.70
N ASN A 232 5.14 8.45 18.50
CA ASN A 232 5.08 7.11 17.92
C ASN A 232 5.87 6.08 18.72
N MET A 233 7.07 6.45 19.19
CA MET A 233 7.87 5.59 20.07
C MET A 233 7.13 5.26 21.37
N LEU A 234 6.46 6.24 21.99
CA LEU A 234 5.68 6.01 23.21
C LEU A 234 4.51 5.04 22.95
N ILE A 235 3.79 5.24 21.84
CA ILE A 235 2.69 4.35 21.44
C ILE A 235 3.19 2.94 21.18
N ASP A 236 4.23 2.79 20.35
CA ASP A 236 4.81 1.49 19.99
C ASP A 236 5.34 0.78 21.26
N SER A 237 6.05 1.48 22.15
CA SER A 237 6.56 0.91 23.41
C SER A 237 5.44 0.38 24.31
N ARG A 238 4.36 1.17 24.45
CA ARG A 238 3.20 0.76 25.23
C ARG A 238 2.50 -0.46 24.64
N LEU A 239 2.36 -0.54 23.31
CA LEU A 239 1.68 -1.65 22.66
C LEU A 239 2.53 -2.92 22.62
N TYR A 240 3.86 -2.81 22.50
CA TYR A 240 4.74 -3.98 22.49
C TYR A 240 5.02 -4.56 23.88
N HIS A 241 5.32 -3.73 24.87
CA HIS A 241 5.79 -4.21 26.18
C HIS A 241 4.75 -4.08 27.29
N GLN A 242 3.62 -3.42 27.02
CA GLN A 242 2.72 -2.95 28.08
C GLN A 242 3.45 -2.10 29.14
N SER A 243 4.60 -1.52 28.79
CA SER A 243 5.43 -0.69 29.66
C SER A 243 5.76 0.64 28.98
N TRP A 244 5.98 1.68 29.78
CA TRP A 244 6.42 2.99 29.32
C TRP A 244 7.94 3.17 29.43
N THR A 245 8.65 2.27 30.10
CA THR A 245 10.09 2.37 30.35
C THR A 245 10.92 1.62 29.32
N ASP A 246 10.39 0.52 28.78
CA ASP A 246 11.09 -0.30 27.78
C ASP A 246 10.83 0.25 26.39
N VAL A 247 11.66 1.20 25.98
CA VAL A 247 11.47 1.96 24.75
C VAL A 247 11.72 1.10 23.51
N VAL A 248 10.76 1.10 22.59
CA VAL A 248 10.88 0.50 21.26
C VAL A 248 11.03 1.60 20.22
N PHE A 249 12.13 1.55 19.47
CA PHE A 249 12.34 2.39 18.30
C PHE A 249 12.31 1.54 17.03
N THR A 250 11.12 1.38 16.47
CA THR A 250 10.82 0.47 15.35
C THR A 250 11.67 0.75 14.08
N PRO A 251 12.01 1.99 13.69
CA PRO A 251 12.90 2.23 12.54
C PRO A 251 14.31 1.67 12.74
N TYR A 252 14.85 1.69 13.96
CA TYR A 252 16.16 1.10 14.25
C TYR A 252 16.11 -0.42 14.20
N SER A 253 15.08 -1.03 14.79
CA SER A 253 14.87 -2.49 14.69
C SER A 253 14.73 -2.94 13.24
N PHE A 254 13.94 -2.21 12.44
CA PHE A 254 13.80 -2.44 11.00
C PHE A 254 15.15 -2.37 10.28
N PHE A 255 15.94 -1.32 10.53
CA PHE A 255 17.25 -1.18 9.91
C PHE A 255 18.19 -2.33 10.29
N LYS A 256 18.26 -2.67 11.57
CA LYS A 256 19.09 -3.78 12.07
C LYS A 256 18.70 -5.10 11.43
N VAL A 257 17.43 -5.46 11.42
CA VAL A 257 16.99 -6.77 10.94
C VAL A 257 17.02 -6.87 9.41
N ASN A 258 16.52 -5.87 8.69
CA ASN A 258 16.36 -5.98 7.24
C ASN A 258 17.60 -5.56 6.44
N VAL A 259 18.41 -4.64 6.97
CA VAL A 259 19.59 -4.10 6.28
C VAL A 259 20.88 -4.71 6.80
N ILE A 260 21.04 -4.83 8.14
CA ILE A 260 22.27 -5.43 8.70
C ILE A 260 22.20 -6.95 8.63
N ASN A 261 21.09 -7.56 9.04
CA ASN A 261 20.95 -9.02 9.06
C ASN A 261 20.44 -9.61 7.73
N ASN A 262 20.24 -8.78 6.69
CA ASN A 262 19.86 -9.19 5.33
C ASN A 262 18.61 -10.07 5.21
N ILE A 263 17.69 -10.03 6.18
CA ILE A 263 16.44 -10.82 6.15
C ILE A 263 15.57 -10.49 4.92
N SER A 264 15.69 -9.28 4.39
CA SER A 264 14.95 -8.85 3.18
C SER A 264 15.29 -9.66 1.93
N LEU A 265 16.45 -10.34 1.86
CA LEU A 265 16.83 -11.21 0.74
C LEU A 265 15.97 -12.48 0.65
N PHE A 266 15.39 -12.91 1.76
CA PHE A 266 14.50 -14.08 1.84
C PHE A 266 13.27 -13.93 0.94
N TYR A 267 12.81 -12.69 0.71
CA TYR A 267 11.62 -12.39 -0.08
C TYR A 267 11.90 -12.22 -1.58
N GLY A 268 13.07 -12.66 -2.05
CA GLY A 268 13.47 -12.62 -3.45
C GLY A 268 14.32 -11.41 -3.82
N VAL A 269 15.09 -11.58 -4.90
CA VAL A 269 16.08 -10.61 -5.39
C VAL A 269 15.83 -10.31 -6.86
N HIS A 270 15.95 -9.03 -7.22
CA HIS A 270 15.83 -8.54 -8.57
C HIS A 270 17.07 -7.75 -8.99
N THR A 271 17.37 -7.75 -10.30
CA THR A 271 18.50 -7.00 -10.86
C THR A 271 18.32 -5.49 -10.66
N TRP A 272 19.43 -4.74 -10.73
CA TRP A 272 19.41 -3.30 -10.44
C TRP A 272 18.51 -2.51 -11.42
N HIS A 273 18.44 -2.92 -12.68
CA HIS A 273 17.63 -2.26 -13.72
C HIS A 273 16.15 -2.63 -13.66
N TRP A 274 15.70 -3.44 -12.69
CA TRP A 274 14.33 -3.97 -12.64
C TRP A 274 13.26 -2.87 -12.65
N TYR A 275 13.44 -1.78 -11.91
CA TYR A 275 12.45 -0.68 -11.94
C TYR A 275 12.35 -0.04 -13.32
N LEU A 276 13.45 0.11 -14.05
CA LEU A 276 13.43 0.69 -15.40
C LEU A 276 12.86 -0.28 -16.44
N SER A 277 13.26 -1.55 -16.35
CA SER A 277 12.94 -2.59 -17.34
C SER A 277 11.59 -3.29 -17.13
N GLN A 278 11.09 -3.34 -15.89
CA GLN A 278 9.84 -4.02 -15.53
C GLN A 278 8.93 -3.13 -14.67
N GLY A 279 9.46 -2.49 -13.63
CA GLY A 279 8.69 -1.65 -12.69
C GLY A 279 7.84 -0.57 -13.37
N LEU A 280 8.50 0.40 -14.02
CA LEU A 280 7.83 1.50 -14.72
C LEU A 280 7.00 0.99 -15.91
N PRO A 281 7.47 0.05 -16.76
CA PRO A 281 6.63 -0.49 -17.82
C PRO A 281 5.33 -1.12 -17.35
N VAL A 282 5.34 -1.90 -16.27
CA VAL A 282 4.14 -2.52 -15.71
C VAL A 282 3.23 -1.47 -15.06
N ILE A 283 3.77 -0.58 -14.23
CA ILE A 283 2.95 0.42 -13.53
C ILE A 283 2.27 1.38 -14.52
N PHE A 284 3.01 1.84 -15.55
CA PHE A 284 2.52 2.88 -16.44
C PHE A 284 1.94 2.35 -17.74
N THR A 285 2.30 1.15 -18.22
CA THR A 285 1.77 0.54 -19.46
C THR A 285 1.57 1.56 -20.58
N THR A 286 0.33 1.87 -20.95
CA THR A 286 -0.01 2.78 -22.04
C THR A 286 0.11 4.27 -21.70
N PHE A 287 0.41 4.63 -20.44
CA PHE A 287 0.82 5.98 -20.05
C PHE A 287 2.29 6.28 -20.39
N LEU A 288 3.14 5.27 -20.64
CA LEU A 288 4.57 5.49 -20.91
C LEU A 288 4.84 6.44 -22.09
N PRO A 289 4.17 6.31 -23.26
CA PRO A 289 4.38 7.27 -24.36
C PRO A 289 4.06 8.71 -23.97
N PHE A 290 3.00 8.92 -23.17
CA PHE A 290 2.61 10.24 -22.69
C PHE A 290 3.57 10.79 -21.63
N ILE A 291 4.21 9.94 -20.83
CA ILE A 291 5.32 10.34 -19.96
C ILE A 291 6.48 10.83 -20.82
N GLY A 292 6.86 10.11 -21.88
CA GLY A 292 7.92 10.51 -22.81
C GLY A 292 7.64 11.86 -23.49
N ILE A 293 6.44 12.04 -24.04
CA ILE A 293 5.98 13.32 -24.63
C ILE A 293 5.98 14.43 -23.57
N GLY A 294 5.51 14.12 -22.35
CA GLY A 294 5.50 15.06 -21.23
C GLY A 294 6.90 15.53 -20.86
N LEU A 295 7.85 14.62 -20.71
CA LEU A 295 9.25 14.93 -20.45
C LEU A 295 9.82 15.81 -21.58
N TYR A 296 9.67 15.39 -22.84
CA TYR A 296 10.15 16.16 -24.00
C TYR A 296 9.68 17.62 -23.92
N HIS A 297 8.37 17.86 -23.80
CA HIS A 297 7.85 19.22 -23.74
C HIS A 297 8.24 19.96 -22.45
N ILE A 298 8.39 19.30 -21.31
CA ILE A 298 8.90 19.93 -20.09
C ILE A 298 10.30 20.47 -20.34
N TYR A 299 11.20 19.67 -20.91
CA TYR A 299 12.58 20.08 -21.22
C TYR A 299 12.62 21.16 -22.30
N SER A 300 11.71 21.15 -23.27
CA SER A 300 11.62 22.20 -24.30
C SER A 300 11.04 23.53 -23.79
N HIS A 301 10.41 23.58 -22.62
CA HIS A 301 9.81 24.79 -22.04
C HIS A 301 10.50 25.18 -20.72
N PRO A 302 11.52 26.07 -20.75
CA PRO A 302 12.34 26.40 -19.58
C PRO A 302 11.54 26.84 -18.35
N GLN A 303 10.44 27.60 -18.54
CA GLN A 303 9.58 28.06 -17.44
C GLN A 303 8.93 26.90 -16.68
N VAL A 304 8.48 25.86 -17.41
CA VAL A 304 7.86 24.67 -16.82
C VAL A 304 8.93 23.81 -16.17
N TYR A 305 10.05 23.58 -16.87
CA TYR A 305 11.19 22.85 -16.33
C TYR A 305 11.67 23.45 -14.99
N HIS A 306 11.82 24.77 -14.90
CA HIS A 306 12.27 25.41 -13.66
C HIS A 306 11.34 25.17 -12.46
N ARG A 307 10.03 25.00 -12.69
CA ARG A 307 9.05 24.71 -11.63
C ARG A 307 9.06 23.24 -11.21
N ILE A 308 9.32 22.30 -12.13
CA ILE A 308 9.20 20.86 -11.88
C ILE A 308 10.54 20.13 -11.67
N LYS A 309 11.69 20.74 -12.02
CA LYS A 309 13.01 20.07 -12.04
C LYS A 309 13.37 19.33 -10.74
N PHE A 310 12.99 19.86 -9.58
CA PHE A 310 13.27 19.22 -8.30
C PHE A 310 12.40 17.99 -8.05
N LEU A 311 11.18 17.96 -8.59
CA LEU A 311 10.32 16.78 -8.55
C LEU A 311 10.81 15.70 -9.52
N LEU A 312 11.32 16.09 -10.70
CA LEU A 312 11.98 15.15 -11.61
C LEU A 312 13.23 14.54 -10.97
N ALA A 313 14.06 15.37 -10.32
CA ALA A 313 15.23 14.91 -9.59
C ALA A 313 14.84 13.99 -8.42
N LEU A 314 13.75 14.29 -7.71
CA LEU A 314 13.21 13.41 -6.66
C LEU A 314 12.80 12.04 -7.20
N ILE A 315 12.10 11.99 -8.35
CA ILE A 315 11.72 10.72 -8.99
C ILE A 315 12.98 9.89 -9.31
N VAL A 316 14.00 10.51 -9.92
CA VAL A 316 15.27 9.85 -10.24
C VAL A 316 15.99 9.39 -8.97
N TRP A 317 16.01 10.21 -7.92
CA TRP A 317 16.61 9.87 -6.63
C TRP A 317 15.97 8.62 -6.00
N VAL A 318 14.64 8.61 -5.90
CA VAL A 318 13.89 7.49 -5.32
C VAL A 318 14.10 6.21 -6.13
N LEU A 319 13.94 6.29 -7.47
CA LEU A 319 14.16 5.13 -8.34
C LEU A 319 15.61 4.63 -8.28
N GLY A 320 16.59 5.54 -8.21
CA GLY A 320 18.00 5.19 -8.12
C GLY A 320 18.32 4.41 -6.85
N ILE A 321 17.86 4.88 -5.69
CA ILE A 321 18.09 4.19 -4.41
C ILE A 321 17.41 2.82 -4.38
N TYR A 322 16.13 2.76 -4.76
CA TYR A 322 15.41 1.48 -4.78
C TYR A 322 15.99 0.50 -5.81
N SER A 323 16.62 0.99 -6.89
CA SER A 323 17.30 0.14 -7.88
C SER A 323 18.53 -0.56 -7.30
N VAL A 324 19.23 0.05 -6.34
CA VAL A 324 20.39 -0.56 -5.67
C VAL A 324 19.99 -1.65 -4.69
N LEU A 325 18.79 -1.57 -4.10
CA LEU A 325 18.31 -2.57 -3.14
C LEU A 325 17.98 -3.90 -3.83
N PRO A 326 18.46 -5.06 -3.33
CA PRO A 326 18.21 -6.36 -3.97
C PRO A 326 16.72 -6.70 -4.10
N HIS A 327 15.96 -6.53 -3.01
CA HIS A 327 14.52 -6.79 -2.98
C HIS A 327 13.72 -5.58 -3.48
N LYS A 328 12.77 -5.81 -4.38
CA LYS A 328 12.02 -4.76 -5.09
C LYS A 328 10.56 -5.17 -5.25
N GLU A 329 9.66 -4.20 -5.18
CA GLU A 329 8.24 -4.41 -5.38
C GLU A 329 7.61 -3.18 -6.04
N PHE A 330 6.57 -3.38 -6.85
CA PHE A 330 5.89 -2.28 -7.55
C PHE A 330 5.34 -1.21 -6.57
N ARG A 331 4.83 -1.65 -5.41
CA ARG A 331 4.22 -0.77 -4.41
C ARG A 331 5.22 0.11 -3.64
N PHE A 332 6.51 -0.22 -3.63
CA PHE A 332 7.51 0.57 -2.91
C PHE A 332 7.68 1.98 -3.50
N ILE A 333 7.45 2.14 -4.81
CA ILE A 333 7.55 3.44 -5.49
C ILE A 333 6.18 4.13 -5.63
N PHE A 334 5.12 3.57 -5.04
CA PHE A 334 3.77 4.15 -5.12
C PHE A 334 3.70 5.63 -4.67
N PRO A 335 4.44 6.08 -3.64
CA PRO A 335 4.43 7.50 -3.24
C PRO A 335 4.89 8.49 -4.31
N VAL A 336 5.67 8.04 -5.32
CA VAL A 336 6.13 8.89 -6.43
C VAL A 336 5.34 8.66 -7.73
N VAL A 337 4.46 7.66 -7.78
CA VAL A 337 3.60 7.39 -8.95
C VAL A 337 2.73 8.59 -9.34
N PRO A 338 2.08 9.33 -8.41
CA PRO A 338 1.31 10.52 -8.77
C PRO A 338 2.15 11.62 -9.46
N LEU A 339 3.44 11.72 -9.16
CA LEU A 339 4.35 12.67 -9.82
C LEU A 339 4.63 12.29 -11.27
N LEU A 340 4.79 10.99 -11.55
CA LEU A 340 4.92 10.48 -12.92
C LEU A 340 3.61 10.60 -13.70
N LEU A 341 2.45 10.37 -13.05
CA LEU A 341 1.14 10.63 -13.65
C LEU A 341 0.92 12.12 -13.96
N MET A 342 1.50 13.03 -13.17
CA MET A 342 1.51 14.47 -13.46
C MET A 342 2.34 14.81 -14.70
N VAL A 343 3.49 14.15 -14.90
CA VAL A 343 4.28 14.27 -16.15
C VAL A 343 3.48 13.73 -17.33
N SER A 344 2.82 12.58 -17.17
CA SER A 344 1.94 12.00 -18.19
C SER A 344 0.77 12.91 -18.54
N ALA A 345 0.13 13.53 -17.54
CA ALA A 345 -0.93 14.50 -17.73
C ALA A 345 -0.47 15.70 -18.57
N TYR A 346 0.78 16.15 -18.39
CA TYR A 346 1.35 17.22 -19.18
C TYR A 346 1.55 16.79 -20.64
N GLY A 347 2.10 15.59 -20.89
CA GLY A 347 2.23 15.06 -22.25
C GLY A 347 0.89 14.88 -22.96
N LEU A 348 -0.13 14.41 -22.24
CA LEU A 348 -1.49 14.30 -22.74
C LEU A 348 -2.10 15.67 -23.10
N GLN A 349 -1.80 16.70 -22.31
CA GLN A 349 -2.23 18.07 -22.59
C GLN A 349 -1.61 18.64 -23.87
N GLN A 350 -0.37 18.23 -24.21
CA GLN A 350 0.33 18.67 -25.43
C GLN A 350 -0.02 17.84 -26.67
N THR A 351 -0.76 16.74 -26.52
CA THR A 351 -1.08 15.84 -27.63
C THR A 351 -2.21 16.43 -28.49
N GLN A 352 -2.00 16.56 -29.81
CA GLN A 352 -3.01 17.09 -30.75
C GLN A 352 -4.29 16.24 -30.80
N ARG A 353 -4.16 14.91 -30.85
CA ARG A 353 -5.28 13.96 -30.88
C ARG A 353 -5.76 13.57 -29.47
N ARG A 354 -5.91 14.55 -28.58
CA ARG A 354 -6.20 14.33 -27.16
C ARG A 354 -7.43 13.45 -26.89
N LYS A 355 -8.54 13.64 -27.62
CA LYS A 355 -9.74 12.81 -27.43
C LYS A 355 -9.49 11.33 -27.74
N ALA A 356 -8.76 11.05 -28.82
CA ALA A 356 -8.38 9.68 -29.16
C ALA A 356 -7.41 9.08 -28.12
N ALA A 357 -6.46 9.87 -27.62
CA ALA A 357 -5.57 9.46 -26.54
C ALA A 357 -6.31 9.13 -25.24
N LEU A 358 -7.29 9.96 -24.84
CA LEU A 358 -8.16 9.70 -23.68
C LEU A 358 -8.94 8.39 -23.85
N LEU A 359 -9.56 8.19 -25.01
CA LEU A 359 -10.31 6.97 -25.32
C LEU A 359 -9.39 5.73 -25.30
N PHE A 360 -8.22 5.83 -25.91
CA PHE A 360 -7.22 4.76 -25.90
C PHE A 360 -6.82 4.37 -24.48
N LEU A 361 -6.50 5.36 -23.62
CA LEU A 361 -6.15 5.10 -22.22
C LEU A 361 -7.31 4.48 -21.44
N LEU A 362 -8.55 4.91 -21.66
CA LEU A 362 -9.71 4.28 -21.02
C LEU A 362 -9.85 2.81 -21.42
N LEU A 363 -9.73 2.52 -22.71
CA LEU A 363 -9.89 1.17 -23.26
C LEU A 363 -8.79 0.20 -22.84
N THR A 364 -7.59 0.69 -22.51
CA THR A 364 -6.48 -0.17 -22.09
C THR A 364 -6.35 -0.28 -20.57
N GLN A 365 -6.65 0.80 -19.84
CA GLN A 365 -6.44 0.84 -18.38
C GLN A 365 -7.59 0.26 -17.59
N LEU A 366 -8.85 0.56 -17.98
CA LEU A 366 -10.00 0.12 -17.21
C LEU A 366 -10.14 -1.41 -17.19
N PRO A 367 -9.99 -2.15 -18.31
CA PRO A 367 -10.07 -3.61 -18.26
C PRO A 367 -9.03 -4.22 -17.31
N MET A 368 -7.79 -3.72 -17.33
CA MET A 368 -6.74 -4.17 -16.42
C MET A 368 -7.06 -3.85 -14.96
N ALA A 369 -7.54 -2.63 -14.69
CA ALA A 369 -7.95 -2.19 -13.36
C ALA A 369 -9.06 -3.08 -12.78
N PHE A 370 -10.13 -3.32 -13.56
CA PHE A 370 -11.23 -4.16 -13.15
C PHE A 370 -10.82 -5.63 -13.02
N TYR A 371 -10.04 -6.15 -13.96
CA TYR A 371 -9.56 -7.54 -13.91
C TYR A 371 -8.82 -7.85 -12.59
N LEU A 372 -7.84 -7.01 -12.26
CA LEU A 372 -7.00 -7.19 -11.08
C LEU A 372 -7.74 -6.91 -9.76
N SER A 373 -8.80 -6.08 -9.81
CA SER A 373 -9.59 -5.75 -8.62
C SER A 373 -10.73 -6.73 -8.37
N LEU A 374 -11.26 -7.42 -9.40
CA LEU A 374 -12.47 -8.25 -9.29
C LEU A 374 -12.28 -9.75 -9.49
N TRP A 375 -11.26 -10.18 -10.24
CA TRP A 375 -11.12 -11.58 -10.63
C TRP A 375 -9.77 -12.18 -10.24
N HIS A 376 -8.66 -11.48 -10.46
CA HIS A 376 -7.34 -12.05 -10.21
C HIS A 376 -7.08 -12.25 -8.71
N GLN A 377 -6.75 -13.48 -8.29
CA GLN A 377 -6.51 -13.86 -6.90
C GLN A 377 -7.74 -13.63 -5.98
N ARG A 378 -8.94 -13.93 -6.48
CA ARG A 378 -10.18 -13.75 -5.72
C ARG A 378 -10.50 -14.93 -4.79
N GLY A 379 -10.22 -16.15 -5.22
CA GLY A 379 -10.61 -17.39 -4.52
C GLY A 379 -10.16 -17.44 -3.06
N VAL A 380 -8.99 -16.88 -2.74
CA VAL A 380 -8.47 -16.80 -1.37
C VAL A 380 -9.27 -15.89 -0.44
N VAL A 381 -10.00 -14.91 -0.98
CA VAL A 381 -10.95 -14.07 -0.23
C VAL A 381 -12.29 -14.78 -0.12
N ASP A 382 -12.79 -15.32 -1.24
CA ASP A 382 -14.10 -15.99 -1.29
C ASP A 382 -14.15 -17.22 -0.36
N VAL A 383 -13.06 -17.99 -0.24
CA VAL A 383 -13.00 -19.13 0.68
C VAL A 383 -13.09 -18.68 2.15
N MET A 384 -12.48 -17.56 2.51
CA MET A 384 -12.57 -17.03 3.88
C MET A 384 -13.94 -16.43 4.20
N LEU A 385 -14.60 -15.84 3.20
CA LEU A 385 -16.00 -15.42 3.33
C LEU A 385 -16.95 -16.62 3.49
N TRP A 386 -16.69 -17.71 2.77
CA TRP A 386 -17.46 -18.94 2.93
C TRP A 386 -17.24 -19.57 4.31
N LEU A 387 -15.98 -19.66 4.77
CA LEU A 387 -15.66 -20.14 6.12
C LEU A 387 -16.30 -19.28 7.22
N ARG A 388 -16.38 -17.95 7.03
CA ARG A 388 -17.13 -17.05 7.92
C ARG A 388 -18.59 -17.49 8.06
N SER A 389 -19.25 -17.80 6.95
CA SER A 389 -20.65 -18.24 6.95
C SER A 389 -20.84 -19.65 7.53
N GLU A 390 -19.93 -20.58 7.23
CA GLU A 390 -19.97 -21.93 7.77
C GLU A 390 -19.80 -21.92 9.30
N ALA A 391 -18.84 -21.14 9.80
CA ALA A 391 -18.54 -21.02 11.23
C ALA A 391 -19.70 -20.40 12.04
N GLN A 392 -20.60 -19.64 11.42
CA GLN A 392 -21.80 -19.13 12.07
C GLN A 392 -22.87 -20.21 12.26
N SER A 393 -22.89 -21.22 11.38
CA SER A 393 -23.92 -22.28 11.39
C SER A 393 -23.54 -23.48 12.24
N LYS A 394 -22.24 -23.82 12.31
CA LYS A 394 -21.73 -25.01 13.00
C LYS A 394 -20.30 -24.79 13.49
N PRO A 395 -19.88 -25.48 14.57
CA PRO A 395 -18.50 -25.45 15.00
C PRO A 395 -17.60 -26.11 13.94
N ILE A 396 -16.59 -25.37 13.48
CA ILE A 396 -15.60 -25.85 12.53
C ILE A 396 -14.18 -25.59 13.06
N SER A 397 -13.23 -26.40 12.60
CA SER A 397 -11.80 -26.16 12.67
C SER A 397 -11.21 -26.20 11.25
N VAL A 398 -10.24 -25.34 10.97
CA VAL A 398 -9.73 -25.11 9.61
C VAL A 398 -8.21 -25.27 9.56
N GLY A 399 -7.73 -26.09 8.62
CA GLY A 399 -6.32 -26.16 8.26
C GLY A 399 -6.08 -25.55 6.87
N VAL A 400 -5.20 -24.57 6.78
CA VAL A 400 -4.85 -23.91 5.51
C VAL A 400 -3.49 -24.42 5.01
N MET A 401 -3.53 -25.35 4.06
CA MET A 401 -2.39 -25.97 3.39
C MET A 401 -2.06 -25.25 2.08
N MET A 402 -1.73 -23.97 2.20
CA MET A 402 -1.41 -23.07 1.08
C MET A 402 -0.06 -22.41 1.37
N PRO A 403 0.60 -21.75 0.40
CA PRO A 403 1.77 -20.94 0.73
C PRO A 403 1.39 -19.95 1.84
N CYS A 404 2.31 -19.70 2.76
CA CYS A 404 2.04 -18.89 3.94
C CYS A 404 1.41 -17.54 3.55
N HIS A 405 0.52 -17.03 4.40
CA HIS A 405 -0.11 -15.72 4.20
C HIS A 405 -0.75 -15.55 2.80
N SER A 406 -1.30 -16.62 2.19
CA SER A 406 -2.00 -16.56 0.89
C SER A 406 -3.46 -16.12 1.01
N THR A 407 -4.00 -16.13 2.22
CA THR A 407 -5.38 -15.79 2.55
C THR A 407 -5.40 -14.69 3.61
N PRO A 408 -6.47 -13.87 3.67
CA PRO A 408 -6.85 -13.15 4.89
C PRO A 408 -7.12 -14.15 6.03
N TRP A 409 -7.27 -13.68 7.26
CA TRP A 409 -7.43 -14.56 8.42
C TRP A 409 -8.63 -14.16 9.29
N TYR A 410 -8.44 -13.88 10.58
CA TYR A 410 -9.53 -13.53 11.48
C TYR A 410 -10.19 -12.19 11.13
N SER A 411 -9.49 -11.29 10.42
CA SER A 411 -10.09 -10.03 9.96
C SER A 411 -11.25 -10.21 8.97
N ILE A 412 -11.37 -11.38 8.35
CA ILE A 412 -12.52 -11.76 7.53
C ILE A 412 -13.43 -12.76 8.27
N VAL A 413 -12.86 -13.85 8.81
CA VAL A 413 -13.64 -14.92 9.41
C VAL A 413 -14.41 -14.44 10.63
N HIS A 414 -13.80 -13.61 11.49
CA HIS A 414 -14.40 -13.02 12.68
C HIS A 414 -15.26 -14.00 13.52
N GLN A 415 -14.73 -15.21 13.72
CA GLN A 415 -15.31 -16.24 14.58
C GLN A 415 -14.20 -16.88 15.39
N ASN A 416 -14.47 -17.23 16.64
CA ASN A 416 -13.48 -17.89 17.51
C ASN A 416 -13.42 -19.40 17.19
N ILE A 417 -12.94 -19.72 15.99
CA ILE A 417 -12.76 -21.10 15.52
C ILE A 417 -11.27 -21.46 15.50
N PRO A 418 -10.88 -22.71 15.84
CA PRO A 418 -9.49 -23.10 15.73
C PRO A 418 -9.05 -23.12 14.27
N MET A 419 -8.04 -22.32 13.93
CA MET A 419 -7.46 -22.27 12.60
C MET A 419 -5.94 -22.34 12.67
N TRP A 420 -5.33 -23.05 11.73
CA TRP A 420 -3.88 -23.11 11.55
C TRP A 420 -3.51 -23.02 10.07
N PHE A 421 -2.29 -22.55 9.77
CA PHE A 421 -1.76 -22.44 8.40
C PHE A 421 -0.29 -22.87 8.37
N LEU A 422 0.27 -23.05 7.16
CA LEU A 422 1.70 -23.29 6.97
C LEU A 422 2.48 -21.97 7.16
N THR A 423 3.42 -21.94 8.10
CA THR A 423 4.23 -20.75 8.41
C THR A 423 5.41 -20.62 7.45
N CYS A 424 5.96 -19.41 7.34
CA CYS A 424 7.18 -19.13 6.55
C CYS A 424 8.10 -18.18 7.32
N GLU A 425 8.50 -18.61 8.50
CA GLU A 425 9.36 -17.83 9.37
C GLU A 425 10.76 -17.70 8.73
N PRO A 426 11.31 -16.48 8.62
CA PRO A 426 12.67 -16.34 8.12
C PRO A 426 13.68 -16.94 9.12
N PRO A 427 14.88 -17.31 8.66
CA PRO A 427 15.92 -17.88 9.53
C PRO A 427 16.54 -16.81 10.45
N LEU A 428 15.86 -16.48 11.54
CA LEU A 428 16.29 -15.45 12.50
C LEU A 428 17.58 -15.83 13.25
N SER A 429 17.86 -17.13 13.39
CA SER A 429 19.06 -17.69 14.04
C SER A 429 20.23 -17.95 13.08
N GLY A 430 20.11 -17.58 11.79
CA GLY A 430 21.21 -17.65 10.81
C GLY A 430 21.46 -19.04 10.20
N THR A 431 20.74 -20.09 10.61
CA THR A 431 20.79 -21.39 9.91
C THR A 431 19.76 -21.37 8.77
N TYR A 432 20.22 -21.45 7.52
CA TYR A 432 19.32 -21.58 6.37
C TYR A 432 18.71 -22.99 6.36
N SER A 433 17.57 -23.14 7.03
CA SER A 433 16.65 -24.27 6.84
C SER A 433 15.51 -23.84 5.94
N LEU A 434 14.95 -24.77 5.18
CA LEU A 434 13.67 -24.56 4.50
C LEU A 434 12.62 -24.16 5.55
N ASP A 435 11.81 -23.16 5.25
CA ASP A 435 10.67 -22.84 6.10
C ASP A 435 9.60 -23.95 6.00
N GLU A 436 8.62 -23.91 6.90
CA GLU A 436 7.61 -24.95 7.02
C GLU A 436 6.76 -25.12 5.75
N ALA A 437 6.38 -24.01 5.10
CA ALA A 437 5.64 -24.08 3.85
C ALA A 437 6.50 -24.71 2.74
N ASP A 438 7.78 -24.32 2.64
CA ASP A 438 8.70 -24.90 1.66
C ASP A 438 8.97 -26.41 1.92
N GLN A 439 9.07 -26.84 3.19
CA GLN A 439 9.17 -28.26 3.54
C GLN A 439 7.92 -29.04 3.10
N PHE A 440 6.72 -28.47 3.30
CA PHE A 440 5.48 -29.07 2.84
C PHE A 440 5.45 -29.19 1.31
N TYR A 441 5.80 -28.14 0.57
CA TYR A 441 5.78 -28.17 -0.90
C TYR A 441 6.86 -29.06 -1.51
N ALA A 442 7.93 -29.37 -0.77
CA ALA A 442 8.96 -30.33 -1.20
C ALA A 442 8.47 -31.79 -1.17
N ALA A 443 7.64 -32.16 -0.19
CA ALA A 443 7.08 -33.51 -0.08
C ALA A 443 5.68 -33.50 0.60
N PRO A 444 4.61 -33.07 -0.09
CA PRO A 444 3.31 -32.81 0.52
C PRO A 444 2.71 -34.00 1.26
N LEU A 445 2.77 -35.20 0.67
CA LEU A 445 2.18 -36.41 1.25
C LEU A 445 2.93 -36.84 2.52
N GLU A 446 4.25 -36.92 2.47
CA GLU A 446 5.08 -37.30 3.62
C GLU A 446 5.00 -36.26 4.73
N PHE A 447 5.02 -34.97 4.39
CA PHE A 447 4.82 -33.89 5.37
C PHE A 447 3.47 -34.03 6.08
N THR A 448 2.39 -34.25 5.32
CA THR A 448 1.03 -34.38 5.87
C THR A 448 0.88 -35.58 6.79
N LYS A 449 1.60 -36.69 6.53
CA LYS A 449 1.59 -37.88 7.40
C LYS A 449 2.40 -37.66 8.68
N THR A 450 3.52 -36.94 8.59
CA THR A 450 4.48 -36.80 9.70
C THR A 450 4.12 -35.69 10.68
N HIS A 451 3.54 -34.58 10.20
CA HIS A 451 3.31 -33.37 11.01
C HIS A 451 1.89 -33.27 11.61
N GLN A 452 1.14 -34.38 11.67
CA GLN A 452 -0.23 -34.37 12.21
C GLN A 452 -0.28 -34.02 13.70
N LYS A 453 0.73 -34.44 14.47
CA LYS A 453 0.79 -34.21 15.92
C LYS A 453 1.14 -32.77 16.30
N ASP A 454 1.71 -32.01 15.37
CA ASP A 454 2.15 -30.63 15.60
C ASP A 454 0.98 -29.63 15.52
N ARG A 455 -0.20 -30.12 15.14
CA ARG A 455 -1.36 -29.32 14.77
C ARG A 455 -2.63 -29.94 15.33
N GLN A 456 -3.72 -29.17 15.30
CA GLN A 456 -5.04 -29.73 15.54
C GLN A 456 -5.48 -30.53 14.30
N TRP A 457 -5.11 -31.81 14.28
CA TRP A 457 -5.43 -32.78 13.24
C TRP A 457 -6.38 -33.88 13.74
N PRO A 458 -7.36 -34.33 12.95
CA PRO A 458 -7.79 -33.76 11.67
C PRO A 458 -8.66 -32.49 11.88
N PRO A 459 -8.43 -31.38 11.15
CA PRO A 459 -9.40 -30.30 11.12
C PRO A 459 -10.69 -30.73 10.40
N SER A 460 -11.80 -30.04 10.68
CA SER A 460 -13.05 -30.31 9.96
C SER A 460 -13.00 -29.88 8.49
N HIS A 461 -12.19 -28.88 8.16
CA HIS A 461 -12.03 -28.33 6.81
C HIS A 461 -10.55 -28.14 6.48
N LEU A 462 -10.19 -28.47 5.25
CA LEU A 462 -8.89 -28.18 4.68
C LEU A 462 -9.04 -27.22 3.50
N VAL A 463 -8.18 -26.21 3.44
CA VAL A 463 -8.10 -25.29 2.32
C VAL A 463 -6.77 -25.51 1.61
N LEU A 464 -6.83 -25.75 0.30
CA LEU A 464 -5.68 -26.04 -0.54
C LEU A 464 -5.91 -25.47 -1.95
N PHE A 465 -4.82 -25.21 -2.67
CA PHE A 465 -4.87 -24.91 -4.10
C PHE A 465 -4.97 -26.21 -4.91
N GLU A 466 -5.57 -26.12 -6.10
CA GLU A 466 -5.81 -27.28 -6.97
C GLU A 466 -4.53 -28.03 -7.34
N ASN A 467 -3.40 -27.32 -7.43
CA ASN A 467 -2.10 -27.89 -7.75
C ASN A 467 -1.65 -29.01 -6.78
N LEU A 468 -2.21 -29.08 -5.56
CA LEU A 468 -1.92 -30.12 -4.57
C LEU A 468 -2.76 -31.39 -4.74
N LEU A 469 -3.88 -31.32 -5.46
CA LEU A 469 -4.79 -32.45 -5.63
C LEU A 469 -4.13 -33.70 -6.25
N PRO A 470 -3.23 -33.60 -7.25
CA PRO A 470 -2.56 -34.78 -7.79
C PRO A 470 -1.68 -35.54 -6.78
N GLN A 471 -1.23 -34.89 -5.70
CA GLN A 471 -0.36 -35.49 -4.69
C GLN A 471 -1.08 -35.86 -3.40
N LEU A 472 -2.13 -35.12 -3.04
CA LEU A 472 -2.85 -35.28 -1.77
C LEU A 472 -4.28 -35.82 -1.93
N GLY A 473 -4.87 -35.74 -3.13
CA GLY A 473 -6.29 -36.02 -3.36
C GLY A 473 -6.74 -37.40 -2.85
N ASP A 474 -6.05 -38.46 -3.29
CA ASP A 474 -6.37 -39.83 -2.92
C ASP A 474 -6.20 -40.06 -1.41
N TYR A 475 -5.08 -39.58 -0.84
CA TYR A 475 -4.84 -39.68 0.59
C TYR A 475 -5.91 -38.96 1.42
N LEU A 476 -6.32 -37.75 1.01
CA LEU A 476 -7.36 -37.01 1.71
C LEU A 476 -8.72 -37.72 1.63
N GLN A 477 -9.05 -38.36 0.50
CA GLN A 477 -10.25 -39.19 0.37
C GLN A 477 -10.20 -40.43 1.27
N GLU A 478 -9.05 -41.10 1.37
CA GLU A 478 -8.82 -42.20 2.31
C GLU A 478 -8.99 -41.76 3.77
N GLN A 479 -8.62 -40.52 4.10
CA GLN A 479 -8.86 -39.90 5.42
C GLN A 479 -10.31 -39.41 5.62
N GLY A 480 -11.20 -39.60 4.64
CA GLY A 480 -12.62 -39.23 4.73
C GLY A 480 -12.94 -37.78 4.36
N TYR A 481 -11.97 -37.02 3.83
CA TYR A 481 -12.24 -35.69 3.28
C TYR A 481 -12.91 -35.79 1.90
N ARG A 482 -13.76 -34.80 1.61
CA ARG A 482 -14.40 -34.61 0.29
C ARG A 482 -14.38 -33.13 -0.06
N GLU A 483 -14.38 -32.83 -1.36
CA GLU A 483 -14.52 -31.45 -1.83
C GLU A 483 -15.91 -30.92 -1.43
N CYS A 484 -15.93 -29.91 -0.56
CA CYS A 484 -17.16 -29.26 -0.12
C CYS A 484 -17.49 -28.04 -0.98
N GLN A 485 -16.48 -27.32 -1.45
CA GLN A 485 -16.65 -26.12 -2.26
C GLN A 485 -15.37 -25.79 -3.04
N ARG A 486 -15.52 -25.21 -4.22
CA ARG A 486 -14.41 -24.75 -5.09
C ARG A 486 -14.62 -23.31 -5.51
N PHE A 487 -13.55 -22.51 -5.42
CA PHE A 487 -13.56 -21.09 -5.78
C PHE A 487 -12.53 -20.81 -6.87
N PHE A 488 -12.89 -19.95 -7.81
CA PHE A 488 -11.95 -19.50 -8.84
C PHE A 488 -10.91 -18.56 -8.23
N ASN A 489 -9.61 -18.88 -8.35
CA ASN A 489 -8.55 -18.01 -7.87
C ASN A 489 -8.08 -17.02 -8.93
N SER A 490 -7.48 -17.51 -10.03
CA SER A 490 -6.97 -16.67 -11.12
C SER A 490 -6.73 -17.47 -12.39
N HIS A 491 -6.78 -16.81 -13.56
CA HIS A 491 -6.43 -17.45 -14.84
C HIS A 491 -4.94 -17.76 -14.96
N PHE A 492 -4.10 -16.97 -14.28
CA PHE A 492 -2.66 -17.12 -14.25
C PHE A 492 -2.13 -16.66 -12.90
N HIS A 493 -0.99 -17.22 -12.50
CA HIS A 493 -0.26 -16.85 -11.29
C HIS A 493 1.23 -17.12 -11.52
N ASP A 494 2.09 -16.24 -11.01
CA ASP A 494 3.56 -16.37 -11.11
C ASP A 494 4.08 -17.50 -10.21
N ASP A 495 3.58 -17.59 -8.98
CA ASP A 495 3.78 -18.77 -8.12
C ASP A 495 2.92 -19.97 -8.58
N SER A 496 3.56 -21.05 -9.03
CA SER A 496 2.89 -22.29 -9.45
C SER A 496 2.15 -22.98 -8.31
N ARG A 497 2.51 -22.68 -7.05
CA ARG A 497 1.86 -23.21 -5.85
C ARG A 497 0.47 -22.63 -5.63
N ARG A 498 0.12 -21.52 -6.29
CA ARG A 498 -1.16 -20.81 -6.15
C ARG A 498 -2.10 -20.99 -7.35
N ARG A 499 -1.88 -22.04 -8.15
CA ARG A 499 -2.68 -22.37 -9.33
C ARG A 499 -3.95 -23.16 -8.95
N GLY A 500 -5.04 -22.85 -9.63
CA GLY A 500 -6.39 -23.36 -9.35
C GLY A 500 -7.32 -22.25 -8.93
#